data_AF-A0A938DJV8-F1
#
_entry.id   AF-A0A938DJV8-F1
#
_cell.length_a   1.000
_cell.length_b   1.000
_cell.length_c   1.000
_cell.angle_alpha   90.00
_cell.angle_beta   90.00
_cell.angle_gamma   90.00
#
_symmetry.space_group_name_H-M   'P 1'
#
loop_
_entity.id
_entity.type
_entity.pdbx_description
1 polymer ?
#
loop_
_entity_poly.entity_id
_entity_poly.type
_entity_poly.pdbx_seq_one_letter_code
_entity_poly.pdbx_strand_id
1 'polypeptide(L)'
;MGLFKGMKDMKDMVAAAPDMLDQAAQMQAQAAQMQAANAGAMGAVAGMQQGAAAVDPALLEPIDGISLERYAQLSKSIGTRQLTTEAQTIEFLESQGHTHEQWTAAWEGWNARMKQDMALSGYFSQLFNSTAPL
;
A
#
# COMPACT_ATOMS: atom_id res chain seq x y z
N MET A 1 1.86 -56.27 27.56
CA MET A 1 0.56 -55.64 27.23
C MET A 1 0.80 -54.26 26.61
N GLY A 2 1.10 -54.13 25.32
CA GLY A 2 1.51 -52.79 24.81
C GLY A 2 1.26 -52.50 23.32
N LEU A 3 1.41 -53.47 22.42
CA LEU A 3 1.35 -53.18 20.98
C LEU A 3 -0.05 -53.30 20.38
N PHE A 4 -0.94 -54.10 20.98
CA PHE A 4 -2.34 -54.23 20.53
C PHE A 4 -3.25 -53.10 21.05
N LYS A 5 -2.78 -52.27 21.98
CA LYS A 5 -3.55 -51.13 22.52
C LYS A 5 -3.43 -49.89 21.63
N GLY A 6 -2.25 -49.65 21.06
CA GLY A 6 -2.00 -48.51 20.16
C GLY A 6 -2.84 -48.50 18.88
N MET A 7 -3.20 -49.65 18.30
CA MET A 7 -4.13 -49.71 17.16
C MET A 7 -5.56 -49.31 17.52
N LYS A 8 -5.99 -49.56 18.77
CA LYS A 8 -7.31 -49.16 19.24
C LYS A 8 -7.37 -47.66 19.49
N ASP A 9 -6.35 -47.08 20.13
CA ASP A 9 -6.26 -45.63 20.35
C ASP A 9 -6.16 -44.84 19.04
N MET A 10 -5.50 -45.39 18.00
CA MET A 10 -5.48 -44.76 16.66
C MET A 10 -6.85 -44.82 15.96
N LYS A 11 -7.62 -45.90 16.15
CA LYS A 11 -8.99 -46.03 15.63
C LYS A 11 -9.97 -45.08 16.35
N ASP A 12 -9.82 -44.91 17.66
CA ASP A 12 -10.63 -43.96 18.44
C ASP A 12 -10.24 -42.49 18.13
N MET A 13 -8.97 -42.20 17.80
CA MET A 13 -8.53 -40.88 17.31
C MET A 13 -9.03 -40.57 15.88
N VAL A 14 -9.09 -41.57 14.99
CA VAL A 14 -9.64 -41.43 13.63
C VAL A 14 -11.16 -41.25 13.64
N ALA A 15 -11.87 -41.77 14.64
CA ALA A 15 -13.30 -41.54 14.81
C ALA A 15 -13.65 -40.10 15.24
N ALA A 16 -12.69 -39.35 15.83
CA ALA A 16 -12.82 -37.93 16.19
C ALA A 16 -12.36 -36.97 15.06
N ALA A 17 -11.91 -37.50 13.92
CA ALA A 17 -11.44 -36.71 12.78
C ALA A 17 -12.53 -35.91 12.00
N PRO A 18 -13.81 -36.32 11.91
CA PRO A 18 -14.76 -35.57 11.08
C PRO A 18 -15.09 -34.18 11.66
N ASP A 19 -15.05 -33.99 12.99
CA ASP A 19 -15.31 -32.69 13.63
C ASP A 19 -14.14 -31.70 13.45
N MET A 20 -12.89 -32.20 13.41
CA MET A 20 -11.71 -31.37 13.12
C MET A 20 -11.62 -30.93 11.65
N LEU A 21 -12.18 -31.71 10.71
CA LEU A 21 -12.20 -31.35 9.29
C LEU A 21 -13.10 -30.15 9.00
N ASP A 22 -14.26 -30.03 9.67
CA ASP A 22 -15.13 -28.85 9.56
C ASP A 22 -14.49 -27.61 10.20
N GLN A 23 -13.81 -27.77 11.34
CA GLN A 23 -13.09 -26.68 12.00
C GLN A 23 -11.85 -26.24 11.20
N ALA A 24 -11.15 -27.17 10.56
CA ALA A 24 -10.03 -26.89 9.65
C ALA A 24 -10.49 -26.23 8.34
N ALA A 25 -11.65 -26.60 7.80
CA ALA A 25 -12.22 -25.95 6.61
C ALA A 25 -12.62 -24.49 6.90
N GLN A 26 -13.23 -24.22 8.07
CA GLN A 26 -13.50 -22.85 8.52
C GLN A 26 -12.22 -22.05 8.78
N MET A 27 -11.22 -22.67 9.41
CA MET A 27 -9.94 -22.01 9.70
C MET A 27 -9.12 -21.76 8.42
N GLN A 28 -9.21 -22.63 7.42
CA GLN A 28 -8.59 -22.47 6.10
C GLN A 28 -9.30 -21.40 5.27
N ALA A 29 -10.62 -21.26 5.37
CA ALA A 29 -11.34 -20.14 4.77
C ALA A 29 -10.92 -18.79 5.41
N GLN A 30 -10.76 -18.77 6.73
CA GLN A 30 -10.32 -17.57 7.45
C GLN A 30 -8.83 -17.25 7.19
N ALA A 31 -7.99 -18.27 7.05
CA ALA A 31 -6.58 -18.13 6.68
C ALA A 31 -6.40 -17.68 5.22
N ALA A 32 -7.17 -18.23 4.28
CA ALA A 32 -7.16 -17.78 2.89
C ALA A 32 -7.62 -16.33 2.75
N GLN A 33 -8.59 -15.90 3.57
CA GLN A 33 -9.05 -14.52 3.60
C GLN A 33 -8.02 -13.58 4.22
N MET A 34 -7.31 -14.00 5.27
CA MET A 34 -6.18 -13.25 5.83
C MET A 34 -4.97 -13.21 4.88
N GLN A 35 -4.71 -14.29 4.15
CA GLN A 35 -3.59 -14.39 3.22
C GLN A 35 -3.87 -13.61 1.93
N ALA A 36 -5.13 -13.51 1.48
CA ALA A 36 -5.53 -12.62 0.39
C ALA A 36 -5.41 -11.13 0.79
N ALA A 37 -5.79 -10.78 2.02
CA ALA A 37 -5.61 -9.42 2.53
C ALA A 37 -4.12 -9.04 2.68
N ASN A 38 -3.28 -9.97 3.14
CA ASN A 38 -1.84 -9.75 3.28
C ASN A 38 -1.09 -9.78 1.93
N ALA A 39 -1.52 -10.65 1.00
CA ALA A 39 -0.96 -10.71 -0.36
C ALA A 39 -1.27 -9.46 -1.19
N GLY A 40 -2.44 -8.84 -1.01
CA GLY A 40 -2.76 -7.56 -1.65
C GLY A 40 -1.85 -6.42 -1.18
N ALA A 41 -1.59 -6.34 0.13
CA ALA A 41 -0.68 -5.35 0.71
C ALA A 41 0.78 -5.61 0.31
N MET A 42 1.24 -6.86 0.34
CA MET A 42 2.61 -7.21 -0.05
C MET A 42 2.84 -7.07 -1.57
N GLY A 43 1.84 -7.37 -2.40
CA GLY A 43 1.87 -7.15 -3.84
C GLY A 43 1.89 -5.66 -4.22
N ALA A 44 1.18 -4.81 -3.47
CA ALA A 44 1.23 -3.36 -3.65
C ALA A 44 2.62 -2.79 -3.35
N VAL A 45 3.25 -3.22 -2.24
CA VAL A 45 4.61 -2.80 -1.87
C VAL A 45 5.64 -3.33 -2.87
N ALA A 46 5.52 -4.57 -3.32
CA ALA A 46 6.41 -5.15 -4.34
C ALA A 46 6.28 -4.43 -5.70
N GLY A 47 5.07 -4.05 -6.11
CA GLY A 47 4.83 -3.27 -7.33
C GLY A 47 5.41 -1.85 -7.26
N MET A 48 5.29 -1.19 -6.11
CA MET A 48 5.88 0.13 -5.84
C MET A 48 7.41 0.10 -5.96
N GLN A 49 8.05 -0.94 -5.42
CA GLN A 49 9.50 -1.07 -5.44
C GLN A 49 10.05 -1.42 -6.83
N GLN A 50 9.29 -2.12 -7.67
CA GLN A 50 9.63 -2.34 -9.08
C GLN A 50 9.42 -1.08 -9.93
N GLY A 51 8.38 -0.29 -9.64
CA GLY A 51 8.14 1.01 -10.30
C GLY A 51 9.26 2.02 -10.01
N ALA A 52 9.71 2.11 -8.76
CA ALA A 52 10.82 2.98 -8.35
C ALA A 52 12.14 2.61 -9.04
N ALA A 53 12.40 1.31 -9.25
CA ALA A 53 13.64 0.83 -9.89
C ALA A 53 13.72 1.14 -11.40
N ALA A 54 12.60 1.47 -12.04
CA ALA A 54 12.52 1.86 -13.44
C ALA A 54 12.72 3.37 -13.68
N VAL A 55 12.77 4.17 -12.60
CA VAL A 55 12.95 5.62 -12.65
C VAL A 55 14.40 5.96 -12.31
N ASP A 56 14.99 6.92 -13.02
CA ASP A 56 16.30 7.45 -12.64
C ASP A 56 16.22 8.03 -11.20
N PRO A 57 17.06 7.57 -10.26
CA PRO A 57 17.04 8.06 -8.88
C PRO A 57 17.27 9.56 -8.77
N ALA A 58 17.99 10.19 -9.72
CA ALA A 58 18.15 11.64 -9.75
C ALA A 58 16.81 12.38 -9.97
N LEU A 59 15.85 11.75 -10.68
CA LEU A 59 14.51 12.31 -10.86
C LEU A 59 13.64 12.16 -9.61
N LEU A 60 14.01 11.31 -8.65
CA LEU A 60 13.29 11.10 -7.40
C LEU A 60 13.73 12.03 -6.26
N GLU A 61 14.71 12.91 -6.51
CA GLU A 61 15.15 13.89 -5.51
C GLU A 61 14.00 14.81 -5.09
N PRO A 62 13.81 15.07 -3.78
CA PRO A 62 12.77 15.97 -3.29
C PRO A 62 12.87 17.36 -3.91
N ILE A 63 11.73 17.95 -4.26
CA ILE A 63 11.66 19.33 -4.75
C ILE A 63 11.20 20.21 -3.60
N ASP A 64 12.06 21.14 -3.20
CA ASP A 64 11.85 22.07 -2.09
C ASP A 64 11.44 21.39 -0.76
N GLY A 65 11.99 20.18 -0.53
CA GLY A 65 11.71 19.34 0.63
C GLY A 65 10.50 18.42 0.49
N ILE A 66 9.77 18.47 -0.63
CA ILE A 66 8.61 17.60 -0.91
C ILE A 66 9.06 16.43 -1.79
N SER A 67 9.11 15.23 -1.21
CA SER A 67 9.34 13.99 -1.95
C SER A 67 8.16 13.64 -2.86
N LEU A 68 8.39 12.80 -3.88
CA LEU A 68 7.32 12.35 -4.78
C LEU A 68 6.17 11.67 -4.04
N GLU A 69 6.48 10.86 -3.02
CA GLU A 69 5.47 10.22 -2.17
C GLU A 69 4.66 11.24 -1.37
N ARG A 70 5.34 12.23 -0.76
CA ARG A 70 4.64 13.28 -0.01
C ARG A 70 3.76 14.12 -0.93
N TYR A 71 4.25 14.43 -2.14
CA TYR A 71 3.48 15.10 -3.17
C TYR A 71 2.22 14.30 -3.53
N ALA A 72 2.34 12.99 -3.79
CA ALA A 72 1.19 12.12 -4.08
C ALA A 72 0.15 12.09 -2.94
N GLN A 73 0.60 11.98 -1.68
CA GLN A 73 -0.28 12.02 -0.51
C GLN A 73 -1.02 13.36 -0.41
N LEU A 74 -0.32 14.48 -0.55
CA LEU A 74 -0.90 15.82 -0.49
C LEU A 74 -1.91 16.03 -1.63
N SER A 75 -1.54 15.72 -2.89
CA SER A 75 -2.44 15.80 -4.05
C SER A 75 -3.71 14.98 -3.85
N LYS A 76 -3.59 13.75 -3.32
CA LYS A 76 -4.75 12.88 -3.07
C LYS A 76 -5.65 13.44 -1.98
N SER A 77 -5.06 14.01 -0.93
CA SER A 77 -5.80 14.62 0.18
C SER A 77 -6.57 15.85 -0.29
N ILE A 78 -5.94 16.72 -1.09
CA ILE A 78 -6.58 17.89 -1.71
C ILE A 78 -7.80 17.46 -2.53
N GLY A 79 -7.65 16.45 -3.39
CA GLY A 79 -8.74 15.92 -4.21
C GLY A 79 -9.85 15.26 -3.39
N THR A 80 -9.50 14.47 -2.38
CA THR A 80 -10.46 13.75 -1.52
C THR A 80 -11.28 14.72 -0.66
N ARG A 81 -10.64 15.77 -0.15
CA ARG A 81 -11.26 16.83 0.66
C ARG A 81 -11.99 17.88 -0.18
N GLN A 82 -11.90 17.78 -1.51
CA GLN A 82 -12.52 18.71 -2.46
C GLN A 82 -12.10 20.18 -2.20
N LEU A 83 -10.83 20.39 -1.88
CA LEU A 83 -10.28 21.73 -1.70
C LEU A 83 -10.18 22.38 -3.08
N THR A 84 -11.14 23.25 -3.39
CA THR A 84 -11.28 23.86 -4.72
C THR A 84 -10.73 25.27 -4.80
N THR A 85 -10.50 25.90 -3.65
CA THR A 85 -9.88 27.22 -3.58
C THR A 85 -8.42 27.12 -3.19
N GLU A 86 -7.64 28.10 -3.66
CA GLU A 86 -6.24 28.23 -3.30
C GLU A 86 -6.07 28.42 -1.79
N ALA A 87 -6.89 29.26 -1.16
CA ALA A 87 -6.86 29.50 0.28
C ALA A 87 -7.07 28.20 1.10
N GLN A 88 -8.05 27.36 0.71
CA GLN A 88 -8.29 26.07 1.36
C GLN A 88 -7.10 25.12 1.20
N THR A 89 -6.47 25.13 0.03
CA THR A 89 -5.31 24.30 -0.26
C THR A 89 -4.10 24.75 0.56
N ILE A 90 -3.84 26.05 0.64
CA ILE A 90 -2.76 26.63 1.44
C ILE A 90 -2.96 26.31 2.93
N GLU A 91 -4.14 26.57 3.48
CA GLU A 91 -4.43 26.28 4.89
C GLU A 91 -4.19 24.80 5.23
N PHE A 92 -4.59 23.89 4.33
CA PHE A 92 -4.29 22.47 4.46
C PHE A 92 -2.79 22.19 4.39
N LEU A 93 -2.06 22.74 3.42
CA LEU A 93 -0.62 22.53 3.26
C LEU A 93 0.17 23.03 4.48
N GLU A 94 -0.20 24.19 5.01
CA GLU A 94 0.40 24.75 6.22
C GLU A 94 0.14 23.86 7.44
N SER A 95 -1.07 23.29 7.56
CA SER A 95 -1.36 22.28 8.60
C SER A 95 -0.50 21.02 8.47
N GLN A 96 0.01 20.76 7.28
CA GLN A 96 0.90 19.65 6.95
C GLN A 96 2.40 20.02 7.00
N GLY A 97 2.72 21.26 7.38
CA GLY A 97 4.08 21.77 7.52
C GLY A 97 4.73 22.23 6.22
N HIS A 98 3.96 22.47 5.16
CA HIS A 98 4.46 22.93 3.86
C HIS A 98 3.96 24.35 3.57
N THR A 99 4.83 25.21 3.04
CA THR A 99 4.44 26.54 2.59
C THR A 99 3.81 26.48 1.20
N HIS A 100 3.09 27.54 0.82
CA HIS A 100 2.59 27.70 -0.53
C HIS A 100 3.73 27.69 -1.58
N GLU A 101 4.87 28.31 -1.28
CA GLU A 101 6.04 28.36 -2.17
C GLU A 101 6.60 26.95 -2.43
N GLN A 102 6.76 26.14 -1.38
CA GLN A 102 7.22 24.75 -1.48
C GLN A 102 6.26 23.91 -2.32
N TRP A 103 4.96 24.07 -2.12
CA TRP A 103 3.96 23.37 -2.90
C TRP A 103 3.99 23.74 -4.37
N THR A 104 4.08 25.03 -4.69
CA THR A 104 4.15 25.52 -6.07
C THR A 104 5.41 25.00 -6.76
N ALA A 105 6.58 25.10 -6.11
CA ALA A 105 7.84 24.57 -6.63
C ALA A 105 7.75 23.05 -6.88
N ALA A 106 7.19 22.29 -5.94
CA ALA A 106 6.98 20.85 -6.09
C ALA A 106 6.01 20.51 -7.22
N TRP A 107 4.88 21.22 -7.32
CA TRP A 107 3.90 21.02 -8.39
C TRP A 107 4.51 21.27 -9.77
N GLU A 108 5.23 22.38 -9.95
CA GLU A 108 5.90 22.69 -11.21
C GLU A 108 7.00 21.67 -11.54
N GLY A 109 7.86 21.38 -10.58
CA GLY A 109 9.01 20.50 -10.77
C GLY A 109 8.60 19.05 -11.04
N TRP A 110 7.65 18.49 -10.27
CA TRP A 110 7.16 17.13 -10.50
C TRP A 110 6.43 17.03 -11.84
N ASN A 111 5.61 18.02 -12.22
CA ASN A 111 4.96 18.04 -13.52
C ASN A 111 5.97 18.16 -14.68
N ALA A 112 7.03 18.94 -14.52
CA ALA A 112 8.09 19.05 -15.53
C ALA A 112 8.83 17.71 -15.70
N ARG A 113 9.24 17.07 -14.59
CA ARG A 113 9.90 15.76 -14.63
C ARG A 113 9.01 14.67 -15.22
N MET A 114 7.73 14.60 -14.81
CA MET A 114 6.78 13.61 -15.34
C MET A 114 6.46 13.78 -16.83
N LYS A 115 6.55 15.02 -17.36
CA LYS A 115 6.44 15.24 -18.82
C LYS A 115 7.64 14.71 -19.58
N GLN A 116 8.82 14.73 -18.96
CA GLN A 116 10.08 14.27 -19.57
C GLN A 116 10.28 12.76 -19.41
N ASP A 117 9.75 12.16 -18.34
CA ASP A 117 9.94 10.76 -18.01
C ASP A 117 8.60 10.05 -17.75
N MET A 118 8.25 9.13 -18.66
CA MET A 118 7.01 8.34 -18.57
C MET A 118 7.06 7.27 -17.48
N ALA A 119 8.24 6.77 -17.10
CA ALA A 119 8.38 5.82 -16.00
C ALA A 119 8.08 6.51 -14.66
N LEU A 120 8.53 7.76 -14.49
CA LEU A 120 8.20 8.59 -13.33
C LEU A 120 6.70 8.86 -13.24
N SER A 121 6.04 9.16 -14.36
CA SER A 121 4.58 9.33 -14.41
C SER A 121 3.83 8.05 -14.01
N GLY A 122 4.27 6.90 -14.51
CA GLY A 122 3.74 5.59 -14.13
C GLY A 122 3.94 5.30 -12.64
N TYR A 123 5.13 5.60 -12.11
CA TYR A 123 5.44 5.42 -10.70
C TYR A 123 4.62 6.35 -9.80
N PHE A 124 4.49 7.64 -10.16
CA PHE A 124 3.60 8.57 -9.48
C PHE A 124 2.15 8.05 -9.44
N SER A 125 1.65 7.53 -10.56
CA SER A 125 0.29 6.97 -10.61
C SER A 125 0.12 5.79 -9.65
N GLN A 126 1.14 4.93 -9.50
CA GLN A 126 1.12 3.84 -8.52
C GLN A 126 1.15 4.39 -7.09
N LEU A 127 2.01 5.37 -6.80
CA LEU A 127 2.09 6.04 -5.50
C LEU A 127 0.75 6.67 -5.13
N PHE A 128 0.16 7.45 -6.03
CA PHE A 128 -1.12 8.13 -5.83
C PHE A 128 -2.26 7.14 -5.54
N ASN A 129 -2.31 6.01 -6.25
CA ASN A 129 -3.36 5.02 -6.02
C ASN A 129 -3.19 4.26 -4.69
N SER A 130 -1.96 3.98 -4.29
CA SER A 130 -1.65 3.18 -3.09
C SER A 130 -1.56 3.98 -1.79
N THR A 131 -1.21 5.26 -1.83
CA THR A 131 -1.13 6.09 -0.63
C THR A 131 -2.51 6.43 -0.07
N ALA A 132 -2.64 6.43 1.26
CA ALA A 132 -3.85 6.92 1.92
C ALA A 132 -3.87 8.46 1.91
N PRO A 133 -5.05 9.09 1.77
CA PRO A 133 -5.17 10.52 2.00
C PRO A 133 -4.88 10.85 3.48
N LEU A 134 -4.33 12.03 3.71
CA LEU A 134 -4.05 12.65 5.01
C LEU A 134 -5.32 13.27 5.59
#